data_AF-A0A6H0T579-F1
#
_entry.id   AF-A0A6H0T579-F1
#
_cell.length_a   1.000
_cell.length_b   1.000
_cell.length_c   1.000
_cell.angle_alpha   90.00
_cell.angle_beta   90.00
_cell.angle_gamma   90.00
#
_symmetry.space_group_name_H-M   'P 1'
#
loop_
_entity.id
_entity.type
_entity.pdbx_description
1 polymer ?
#
loop_
_entity_poly.entity_id
_entity_poly.type
_entity_poly.pdbx_seq_one_letter_code
_entity_poly.pdbx_strand_id
1 'polypeptide(L)'
;MALFYSEKATKLAKKTQTRFPLQIQSLDYQGLGVAKREGKTWFVENALPEERVEVQVLEEKRQYGRAQAVKILQKSAHRQTASCAYYGRCGGCQMQHIPLDMQRQAKQDALFQRLQKLQADPIDFQSMLVGESKAYRRRAKLSIALQKNQLVVGFRQAASQQIIPLEHCEVLEKALEVLLQPLQTLLASWQNKKALGHIELVHADNGVALLLRHLGKLTDKDETALRAFAEAHALNLFVMLGEDQIDLWAGAQPFYSLGDLRLHFSIRDFIQINRELNQKMVQTALNWLELSPQDRVLDLFCGMGNFSLPLAQKAGFVVGVEGVAPMVEQAQANAAFNQLENVAFYQTNLDEPFHTQPWAREAFNKILLDPARNGAYFALDHLCQLQPERIVYVSCNPATLVRDAQKLIQAGYKLEKSAMIDMFPQTGHLESISLFLGRFLKVP
;
A
#
# COMPACT_ATOMS: atom_id res chain seq x y z
N MET A 1 13.33 12.72 8.10
CA MET A 1 12.15 13.51 7.63
C MET A 1 11.70 13.09 6.22
N ALA A 2 10.55 12.40 6.09
CA ALA A 2 9.80 12.23 4.83
C ALA A 2 8.32 12.24 5.18
N LEU A 3 7.85 13.43 5.56
CA LEU A 3 6.44 13.77 5.71
C LEU A 3 5.95 14.13 4.32
N PHE A 4 5.29 13.20 3.63
CA PHE A 4 4.56 13.53 2.42
C PHE A 4 3.08 13.18 2.58
N TYR A 5 2.28 14.24 2.51
CA TYR A 5 0.82 14.34 2.64
C TYR A 5 0.24 14.23 4.05
N SER A 6 0.32 15.35 4.78
CA SER A 6 -0.86 15.81 5.51
C SER A 6 -1.87 16.28 4.46
N GLU A 7 -2.96 15.53 4.26
CA GLU A 7 -4.16 16.14 3.72
C GLU A 7 -4.46 17.34 4.62
N LYS A 8 -4.43 18.56 4.05
CA LYS A 8 -4.93 19.74 4.73
C LYS A 8 -6.28 19.35 5.32
N ALA A 9 -6.41 19.42 6.64
CA ALA A 9 -7.64 19.09 7.34
C ALA A 9 -8.78 19.90 6.71
N THR A 10 -9.56 19.26 5.85
CA THR A 10 -10.78 19.83 5.31
C THR A 10 -11.64 20.13 6.53
N LYS A 11 -11.93 21.42 6.77
CA LYS A 11 -12.86 21.85 7.82
C LYS A 11 -14.03 20.85 7.83
N LEU A 12 -14.25 20.14 8.94
CA LEU A 12 -15.42 19.27 9.08
C LEU A 12 -16.64 20.09 8.69
N ALA A 13 -17.24 19.75 7.54
CA ALA A 13 -18.48 20.36 7.12
C ALA A 13 -19.50 20.12 8.23
N LYS A 14 -20.27 21.16 8.61
CA LYS A 14 -21.43 21.01 9.51
C LYS A 14 -22.24 19.81 9.00
N LYS A 15 -22.40 18.77 9.83
CA LYS A 15 -23.24 17.60 9.52
C LYS A 15 -24.62 18.12 9.13
N THR A 16 -24.94 18.07 7.84
CA THR A 16 -26.28 18.36 7.37
C THR A 16 -27.16 17.25 7.92
N GLN A 17 -28.22 17.60 8.65
CA GLN A 17 -29.19 16.61 9.15
C GLN A 17 -30.10 16.08 8.04
N THR A 18 -29.90 16.52 6.80
CA THR A 18 -30.66 16.10 5.64
C THR A 18 -30.56 14.59 5.48
N ARG A 19 -31.72 13.94 5.57
CA ARG A 19 -31.89 12.51 5.33
C ARG A 19 -32.91 12.29 4.24
N PHE A 20 -32.68 11.27 3.43
CA PHE A 20 -33.62 10.86 2.39
C PHE A 20 -33.34 9.43 1.93
N PRO A 21 -34.34 8.75 1.34
CA PRO A 21 -34.14 7.44 0.78
C PRO A 21 -33.36 7.50 -0.54
N LEU A 22 -32.48 6.52 -0.75
CA LEU A 22 -31.83 6.23 -2.03
C LEU A 22 -32.00 4.75 -2.37
N GLN A 23 -32.17 4.47 -3.66
CA GLN A 23 -32.04 3.15 -4.24
C GLN A 23 -30.62 2.99 -4.77
N ILE A 24 -29.88 2.02 -4.25
CA ILE A 24 -28.51 1.76 -4.68
C ILE A 24 -28.52 0.92 -5.95
N GLN A 25 -27.75 1.37 -6.95
CA GLN A 25 -27.73 0.82 -8.30
C GLN A 25 -26.51 -0.06 -8.54
N SER A 26 -25.35 0.38 -8.05
CA SER A 26 -24.08 -0.33 -8.27
C SER A 26 -23.11 -0.08 -7.12
N LEU A 27 -21.92 -0.65 -7.21
CA LEU A 27 -20.82 -0.45 -6.28
C LEU A 27 -19.65 0.21 -7.02
N ASP A 28 -18.95 1.16 -6.40
CA ASP A 28 -17.68 1.66 -6.91
C ASP A 28 -16.49 0.81 -6.42
N TYR A 29 -15.29 1.07 -6.93
CA TYR A 29 -14.08 0.32 -6.55
C TYR A 29 -13.67 0.51 -5.08
N GLN A 30 -14.16 1.56 -4.42
CA GLN A 30 -13.92 1.84 -3.00
C GLN A 30 -14.98 1.19 -2.10
N GLY A 31 -15.93 0.46 -2.68
CA GLY A 31 -16.99 -0.22 -1.92
C GLY A 31 -18.10 0.73 -1.49
N LEU A 32 -18.24 1.88 -2.15
CA LEU A 32 -19.32 2.82 -1.95
C LEU A 32 -20.48 2.45 -2.86
N GLY A 33 -21.68 2.38 -2.29
CA GLY A 33 -22.91 2.24 -3.07
C GLY A 33 -23.11 3.47 -3.95
N VAL A 34 -23.42 3.26 -5.22
CA VAL A 34 -23.67 4.34 -6.18
C VAL A 34 -25.17 4.42 -6.46
N ALA A 35 -25.73 5.61 -6.32
CA ALA A 35 -27.11 5.91 -6.66
C ALA A 35 -27.20 7.19 -7.48
N LYS A 36 -28.29 7.35 -8.23
CA LYS A 36 -28.62 8.61 -8.89
C LYS A 36 -29.91 9.18 -8.33
N ARG A 37 -29.91 10.47 -8.04
CA ARG A 37 -31.09 11.22 -7.63
C ARG A 37 -31.07 12.58 -8.30
N GLU A 38 -32.13 12.90 -9.04
CA GLU A 38 -32.30 14.22 -9.70
C GLU A 38 -31.09 14.60 -10.57
N GLY A 39 -30.55 13.63 -11.33
CA GLY A 39 -29.38 13.81 -12.18
C GLY A 39 -28.01 13.84 -11.46
N LYS A 40 -28.00 13.87 -10.12
CA LYS A 40 -26.78 13.86 -9.29
C LYS A 40 -26.38 12.44 -8.89
N THR A 41 -25.09 12.13 -8.96
CA THR A 41 -24.53 10.86 -8.49
C THR A 41 -24.21 10.92 -7.00
N TRP A 42 -24.63 9.92 -6.24
CA TRP A 42 -24.39 9.79 -4.81
C TRP A 42 -23.51 8.58 -4.52
N PHE A 43 -22.42 8.81 -3.78
CA PHE A 43 -21.54 7.76 -3.24
C PHE A 43 -21.90 7.53 -1.78
N VAL A 44 -22.33 6.32 -1.44
CA VAL A 44 -22.97 5.99 -0.17
C VAL A 44 -22.15 4.95 0.58
N GLU A 45 -21.61 5.32 1.72
CA GLU A 45 -20.94 4.39 2.64
C GLU A 45 -21.96 3.41 3.25
N ASN A 46 -21.52 2.18 3.52
CA ASN A 46 -22.33 1.13 4.15
C ASN A 46 -23.59 0.76 3.34
N ALA A 47 -23.50 0.70 2.01
CA ALA A 47 -24.63 0.45 1.12
C ALA A 47 -24.22 -0.48 -0.03
N LEU A 48 -25.03 -1.52 -0.29
CA LEU A 48 -24.82 -2.48 -1.37
C LEU A 48 -25.80 -2.24 -2.53
N PRO A 49 -25.49 -2.71 -3.76
CA PRO A 49 -26.46 -2.79 -4.85
C PRO A 49 -27.78 -3.43 -4.42
N GLU A 50 -28.88 -2.99 -5.04
CA GLU A 50 -30.26 -3.44 -4.79
C GLU A 50 -30.85 -2.98 -3.44
N GLU A 51 -30.04 -2.41 -2.55
CA GLU A 51 -30.57 -1.89 -1.29
C GLU A 51 -31.35 -0.59 -1.48
N ARG A 52 -32.40 -0.46 -0.68
CA ARG A 52 -33.03 0.82 -0.41
C ARG A 52 -32.60 1.28 0.97
N VAL A 53 -31.97 2.44 1.06
CA VAL A 53 -31.38 2.94 2.31
C VAL A 53 -31.85 4.36 2.60
N GLU A 54 -32.05 4.70 3.87
CA GLU A 54 -32.08 6.09 4.31
C GLU A 54 -30.63 6.54 4.53
N VAL A 55 -30.24 7.62 3.86
CA VAL A 55 -28.87 8.15 3.95
C VAL A 55 -28.82 9.43 4.76
N GLN A 56 -27.68 9.68 5.39
CA GLN A 56 -27.30 10.99 5.91
C GLN A 56 -26.26 11.61 4.99
N VAL A 57 -26.49 12.86 4.56
CA VAL A 57 -25.55 13.60 3.73
C VAL A 57 -24.28 13.93 4.53
N LEU A 58 -23.13 13.59 3.97
CA LEU A 58 -21.81 13.95 4.51
C LEU A 58 -21.24 15.17 3.77
N GLU A 59 -21.40 15.19 2.45
CA GLU A 59 -20.93 16.27 1.59
C GLU A 59 -21.82 16.35 0.36
N GLU A 60 -22.10 17.57 -0.11
CA GLU A 60 -22.85 17.78 -1.34
C GLU A 60 -22.12 18.76 -2.24
N LYS A 61 -21.90 18.36 -3.49
CA LYS A 61 -21.34 19.19 -4.57
C LYS A 61 -22.36 19.30 -5.71
N ARG A 62 -21.99 20.05 -6.74
CA ARG A 62 -22.81 20.26 -7.94
C ARG A 62 -23.12 18.95 -8.67
N GLN A 63 -22.09 18.15 -8.95
CA GLN A 63 -22.21 16.94 -9.78
C GLN A 63 -22.33 15.64 -8.97
N TYR A 64 -21.92 15.65 -7.71
CA TYR A 64 -21.97 14.47 -6.85
C TYR A 64 -22.26 14.82 -5.40
N GLY A 65 -22.71 13.83 -4.63
CA GLY A 65 -22.81 13.88 -3.18
C GLY A 65 -22.16 12.66 -2.53
N ARG A 66 -21.74 12.82 -1.27
CA ARG A 66 -21.28 11.75 -0.40
C ARG A 66 -22.26 11.61 0.74
N ALA A 67 -22.65 10.39 1.06
CA ALA A 67 -23.57 10.09 2.12
C ALA A 67 -23.19 8.79 2.83
N GLN A 68 -23.81 8.54 3.97
CA GLN A 68 -23.68 7.28 4.71
C GLN A 68 -25.08 6.70 4.93
N ALA A 69 -25.25 5.41 4.67
CA ALA A 69 -26.50 4.71 5.00
C ALA A 69 -26.65 4.61 6.53
N VAL A 70 -27.70 5.23 7.05
CA VAL A 70 -28.04 5.22 8.50
C VAL A 70 -29.13 4.22 8.83
N LYS A 71 -29.94 3.83 7.83
CA LYS A 71 -30.96 2.78 7.96
C LYS A 71 -31.11 2.01 6.66
N ILE A 72 -31.10 0.69 6.74
CA ILE A 72 -31.38 -0.20 5.60
C ILE A 72 -32.89 -0.44 5.59
N LEU A 73 -33.58 0.07 4.57
CA LEU A 73 -35.04 -0.07 4.39
C LEU A 73 -35.38 -1.37 3.65
N GLN A 74 -34.54 -1.76 2.69
CA GLN A 74 -34.56 -3.04 2.00
C GLN A 74 -33.13 -3.56 1.91
N LYS A 75 -32.88 -4.75 2.46
CA LYS A 75 -31.56 -5.38 2.54
C LYS A 75 -31.29 -6.20 1.28
N SER A 76 -30.07 -6.13 0.75
CA SER A 76 -29.63 -6.99 -0.35
C SER A 76 -29.42 -8.42 0.15
N ALA A 77 -29.72 -9.40 -0.72
CA ALA A 77 -29.44 -10.81 -0.44
C ALA A 77 -27.93 -11.08 -0.29
N HIS A 78 -27.09 -10.24 -0.90
CA HIS A 78 -25.64 -10.36 -0.84
C HIS A 78 -25.00 -9.77 0.42
N ARG A 79 -25.73 -8.97 1.21
CA ARG A 79 -25.14 -8.30 2.38
C ARG A 79 -24.69 -9.32 3.42
N GLN A 80 -23.42 -9.23 3.80
CA GLN A 80 -22.82 -10.04 4.85
C GLN A 80 -22.76 -9.29 6.19
N THR A 81 -22.71 -10.06 7.27
CA THR A 81 -22.37 -9.55 8.59
C THR A 81 -20.85 -9.51 8.71
N ALA A 82 -20.31 -8.33 9.02
CA ALA A 82 -18.88 -8.19 9.25
C ALA A 82 -18.42 -9.03 10.44
N SER A 83 -17.32 -9.78 10.27
CA SER A 83 -16.79 -10.66 11.33
C SER A 83 -15.99 -9.89 12.39
N CYS A 84 -15.40 -8.74 12.04
CA CYS A 84 -14.66 -7.91 12.99
C CYS A 84 -15.59 -7.05 13.86
N ALA A 85 -15.51 -7.21 15.18
CA ALA A 85 -16.29 -6.43 16.15
C ALA A 85 -15.99 -4.91 16.15
N TYR A 86 -14.88 -4.49 15.52
CA TYR A 86 -14.50 -3.09 15.37
C TYR A 86 -14.95 -2.48 14.04
N TYR A 87 -15.52 -3.29 13.14
CA TYR A 87 -15.99 -2.84 11.83
C TYR A 87 -17.04 -1.72 11.97
N GLY A 88 -17.02 -0.76 11.03
CA GLY A 88 -17.85 0.44 11.07
C GLY A 88 -17.35 1.55 12.01
N ARG A 89 -16.40 1.25 12.91
CA ARG A 89 -15.72 2.25 13.75
C ARG A 89 -14.24 2.40 13.38
N CYS A 90 -13.54 1.27 13.21
CA CYS A 90 -12.13 1.23 12.83
C CYS A 90 -11.91 1.77 11.42
N GLY A 91 -10.93 2.65 11.25
CA GLY A 91 -10.57 3.20 9.93
C GLY A 91 -9.87 2.21 9.00
N GLY A 92 -9.56 0.99 9.46
CA GLY A 92 -8.75 0.02 8.72
C GLY A 92 -9.48 -0.72 7.58
N CYS A 93 -10.71 -1.19 7.82
CA CYS A 93 -11.48 -1.97 6.84
C CYS A 93 -12.78 -1.24 6.48
N GLN A 94 -13.14 -1.21 5.20
CA GLN A 94 -14.33 -0.49 4.70
C GLN A 94 -15.37 -1.41 4.05
N MET A 95 -15.05 -2.68 3.79
CA MET A 95 -15.86 -3.54 2.93
C MET A 95 -16.35 -4.86 3.56
N GLN A 96 -16.15 -5.12 4.85
CA GLN A 96 -16.52 -6.43 5.45
C GLN A 96 -18.03 -6.77 5.37
N HIS A 97 -18.88 -5.80 5.05
CA HIS A 97 -20.31 -6.00 4.79
C HIS A 97 -20.65 -6.47 3.37
N ILE A 98 -19.66 -6.46 2.47
CA ILE A 98 -19.74 -6.82 1.04
C ILE A 98 -19.03 -8.17 0.87
N PRO A 99 -19.62 -9.15 0.16
CA PRO A 99 -18.93 -10.39 -0.18
C PRO A 99 -17.59 -10.13 -0.87
N LEU A 100 -16.55 -10.87 -0.50
CA LEU A 100 -15.19 -10.65 -1.00
C LEU A 100 -15.12 -10.66 -2.55
N ASP A 101 -15.79 -11.60 -3.21
CA ASP A 101 -15.79 -11.68 -4.67
C ASP A 101 -16.44 -10.45 -5.31
N MET A 102 -17.47 -9.88 -4.67
CA MET A 102 -18.10 -8.65 -5.14
C MET A 102 -17.18 -7.43 -4.96
N GLN A 103 -16.38 -7.39 -3.88
CA GLN A 103 -15.35 -6.36 -3.70
C GLN A 103 -14.31 -6.42 -4.84
N ARG A 104 -13.81 -7.64 -5.10
CA ARG A 104 -12.82 -7.93 -6.15
C ARG A 104 -13.35 -7.57 -7.53
N GLN A 105 -14.55 -8.02 -7.86
CA GLN A 105 -15.17 -7.75 -9.16
C GLN A 105 -15.36 -6.25 -9.39
N ALA A 106 -15.88 -5.51 -8.40
CA ALA A 106 -16.07 -4.07 -8.53
C ALA A 106 -14.75 -3.30 -8.76
N LYS A 107 -13.67 -3.71 -8.09
CA LYS A 107 -12.33 -3.14 -8.31
C LYS A 107 -11.81 -3.46 -9.70
N GLN A 108 -11.89 -4.72 -10.11
CA GLN A 108 -11.39 -5.17 -11.41
C GLN A 108 -12.14 -4.49 -12.57
N ASP A 109 -13.47 -4.47 -12.53
CA ASP A 109 -14.29 -3.82 -13.55
C ASP A 109 -13.97 -2.33 -13.66
N ALA A 110 -13.85 -1.65 -12.52
CA ALA A 110 -13.52 -0.23 -12.51
C ALA A 110 -12.15 0.07 -13.13
N LEU A 111 -11.15 -0.80 -12.91
CA LEU A 111 -9.83 -0.69 -13.53
C LEU A 111 -9.90 -0.95 -15.04
N PHE A 112 -10.40 -2.13 -15.42
CA PHE A 112 -10.38 -2.61 -16.80
C PHE A 112 -11.21 -1.71 -17.73
N GLN A 113 -12.40 -1.28 -17.29
CA GLN A 113 -13.23 -0.35 -18.07
C GLN A 113 -12.56 1.01 -18.31
N ARG A 114 -11.72 1.49 -17.38
CA ARG A 114 -10.99 2.76 -17.56
C ARG A 114 -9.82 2.60 -18.51
N LEU A 115 -9.07 1.51 -18.37
CA LEU A 115 -7.91 1.22 -19.23
C LEU A 115 -8.34 0.93 -20.67
N GLN A 116 -9.38 0.12 -20.89
CA GLN A 116 -9.84 -0.21 -22.24
C GLN A 116 -10.34 1.01 -23.02
N LYS A 117 -10.78 2.08 -22.34
CA LYS A 117 -11.20 3.33 -23.00
C LYS A 117 -10.02 4.15 -23.55
N LEU A 118 -8.78 3.81 -23.19
CA LEU A 118 -7.59 4.57 -23.61
C LEU A 118 -7.10 4.20 -25.01
N GLN A 119 -7.47 3.02 -25.51
CA GLN A 119 -7.05 2.52 -26.82
C GLN A 119 -8.15 1.67 -27.46
N ALA A 120 -8.17 1.60 -28.79
CA ALA A 120 -9.10 0.75 -29.52
C ALA A 120 -8.68 -0.73 -29.47
N ASP A 121 -7.37 -0.99 -29.44
CA ASP A 121 -6.83 -2.34 -29.40
C ASP A 121 -7.24 -3.06 -28.09
N PRO A 122 -7.63 -4.34 -28.17
CA PRO A 122 -8.00 -5.10 -26.98
C PRO A 122 -6.79 -5.25 -26.06
N ILE A 123 -7.03 -5.06 -24.76
CA ILE A 123 -6.06 -5.34 -23.70
C ILE A 123 -6.26 -6.78 -23.24
N ASP A 124 -5.18 -7.54 -23.13
CA ASP A 124 -5.19 -8.87 -22.54
C ASP A 124 -5.29 -8.74 -21.00
N PHE A 125 -6.52 -8.67 -20.51
CA PHE A 125 -6.82 -8.60 -19.08
C PHE A 125 -6.59 -9.95 -18.41
N GLN A 126 -5.57 -9.98 -17.55
CA GLN A 126 -5.13 -11.19 -16.88
C GLN A 126 -5.94 -11.43 -15.59
N SER A 127 -5.97 -12.68 -15.15
CA SER A 127 -6.57 -13.07 -13.88
C SER A 127 -6.02 -12.24 -12.71
N MET A 128 -6.89 -11.84 -11.80
CA MET A 128 -6.52 -11.11 -10.60
C MET A 128 -5.51 -11.88 -9.75
N LEU A 129 -4.50 -11.18 -9.24
CA LEU A 129 -3.59 -11.71 -8.24
C LEU A 129 -4.30 -11.64 -6.88
N VAL A 130 -4.73 -12.81 -6.41
CA VAL A 130 -5.44 -12.96 -5.13
C VAL A 130 -4.61 -13.79 -4.13
N GLY A 131 -4.82 -13.51 -2.86
CA GLY A 131 -4.32 -14.28 -1.72
C GLY A 131 -5.38 -14.36 -0.64
N GLU A 132 -4.95 -14.75 0.56
CA GLU A 132 -5.82 -14.82 1.73
C GLU A 132 -6.42 -13.45 2.10
N SER A 133 -7.69 -13.45 2.50
CA SER A 133 -8.40 -12.21 2.90
C SER A 133 -8.24 -11.86 4.39
N LYS A 134 -7.67 -12.78 5.15
CA LYS A 134 -7.40 -12.69 6.59
C LYS A 134 -5.91 -12.99 6.82
N ALA A 135 -5.38 -12.51 7.93
CA ALA A 135 -4.01 -12.74 8.36
C ALA A 135 -2.95 -12.50 7.28
N TYR A 136 -3.16 -11.53 6.39
CA TYR A 136 -2.24 -11.21 5.29
C TYR A 136 -1.30 -10.04 5.62
N ARG A 137 -1.66 -9.22 6.60
CA ARG A 137 -0.98 -7.95 6.90
C ARG A 137 0.19 -8.22 7.83
N ARG A 138 1.39 -8.21 7.26
CA ARG A 138 2.66 -8.42 7.99
C ARG A 138 3.21 -7.17 8.69
N ARG A 139 2.52 -6.03 8.61
CA ARG A 139 2.98 -4.76 9.20
C ARG A 139 1.83 -3.96 9.80
N ALA A 140 2.00 -3.48 11.02
CA ALA A 140 1.04 -2.64 11.72
C ALA A 140 1.72 -1.40 12.33
N LYS A 141 1.00 -0.28 12.34
CA LYS A 141 1.37 0.91 13.12
C LYS A 141 0.26 1.20 14.11
N LEU A 142 0.52 0.88 15.38
CA LEU A 142 -0.41 1.04 16.48
C LEU A 142 -0.20 2.42 17.12
N SER A 143 -1.22 3.25 17.09
CA SER A 143 -1.21 4.54 17.78
C SER A 143 -1.40 4.32 19.28
N ILE A 144 -0.66 5.08 20.08
CA ILE A 144 -0.82 5.12 21.53
C ILE A 144 -1.44 6.47 21.89
N ALA A 145 -2.47 6.47 22.74
CA ALA A 145 -3.09 7.71 23.21
C ALA A 145 -3.59 7.57 24.65
N LEU A 146 -3.73 8.69 25.35
CA LEU A 146 -4.48 8.78 26.60
C LEU A 146 -5.92 9.21 26.28
N GLN A 147 -6.88 8.32 26.50
CA GLN A 147 -8.31 8.61 26.35
C GLN A 147 -9.02 8.37 27.68
N LYS A 148 -9.73 9.38 28.21
CA LYS A 148 -10.41 9.30 29.52
C LYS A 148 -9.49 8.79 30.65
N ASN A 149 -8.25 9.28 30.67
CA ASN A 149 -7.20 8.89 31.62
C ASN A 149 -6.75 7.41 31.55
N GLN A 150 -7.16 6.67 30.53
CA GLN A 150 -6.68 5.32 30.23
C GLN A 150 -5.77 5.36 29.01
N LEU A 151 -4.69 4.58 29.04
CA LEU A 151 -3.84 4.39 27.88
C LEU A 151 -4.53 3.41 26.93
N VAL A 152 -4.63 3.78 25.65
CA VAL A 152 -5.18 2.94 24.60
C VAL A 152 -4.14 2.72 23.52
N VAL A 153 -4.14 1.51 22.96
CA VAL A 153 -3.24 1.10 21.88
C VAL A 153 -4.07 0.48 20.78
N GLY A 154 -3.96 0.99 19.56
CA GLY A 154 -4.68 0.42 18.43
C GLY A 154 -4.72 1.34 17.21
N PHE A 155 -5.83 1.27 16.46
CA PHE A 155 -5.99 2.05 15.23
C PHE A 155 -6.89 3.26 15.43
N ARG A 156 -6.72 4.26 14.57
CA ARG A 156 -7.60 5.42 14.51
C ARG A 156 -8.99 5.00 14.01
N GLN A 157 -10.01 5.65 14.57
CA GLN A 157 -11.36 5.61 14.04
C GLN A 157 -11.41 6.26 12.65
N ALA A 158 -12.37 5.84 11.83
CA ALA A 158 -12.61 6.47 10.54
C ALA A 158 -12.87 7.98 10.69
N ALA A 159 -12.13 8.80 9.93
CA ALA A 159 -12.22 10.27 9.95
C ALA A 159 -12.10 10.91 11.35
N SER A 160 -11.36 10.30 12.27
CA SER A 160 -11.23 10.76 13.66
C SER A 160 -9.82 10.51 14.21
N GLN A 161 -9.42 11.32 15.20
CA GLN A 161 -8.17 11.12 15.95
C GLN A 161 -8.34 10.15 17.12
N GLN A 162 -9.57 9.73 17.44
CA GLN A 162 -9.83 8.76 18.50
C GLN A 162 -9.27 7.39 18.14
N ILE A 163 -8.72 6.71 19.14
CA ILE A 163 -8.14 5.38 18.99
C ILE A 163 -9.14 4.33 19.46
N ILE A 164 -9.27 3.26 18.67
CA ILE A 164 -9.95 2.03 19.08
C ILE A 164 -8.92 1.11 19.69
N PRO A 165 -9.05 0.72 20.97
CA PRO A 165 -8.23 -0.33 21.55
C PRO A 165 -8.54 -1.65 20.84
N LEU A 166 -7.50 -2.36 20.42
CA LEU A 166 -7.63 -3.60 19.66
C LEU A 166 -7.25 -4.78 20.53
N GLU A 167 -8.14 -5.76 20.65
CA GLU A 167 -7.83 -7.07 21.23
C GLU A 167 -7.53 -8.08 20.12
N HIS A 168 -8.21 -7.92 18.98
CA HIS A 168 -8.07 -8.78 17.81
C HIS A 168 -8.05 -7.94 16.52
N CYS A 169 -7.42 -8.47 15.47
CA CYS A 169 -7.47 -7.86 14.15
C CYS A 169 -7.30 -8.93 13.08
N GLU A 170 -8.42 -9.31 12.45
CA GLU A 170 -8.48 -10.46 11.53
C GLU A 170 -7.56 -10.35 10.31
N VAL A 171 -7.16 -9.14 9.91
CA VAL A 171 -6.27 -8.93 8.77
C VAL A 171 -4.79 -9.01 9.15
N LEU A 172 -4.43 -8.82 10.43
CA LEU A 172 -3.05 -8.94 10.90
C LEU A 172 -2.60 -10.40 10.91
N GLU A 173 -1.37 -10.64 10.48
CA GLU A 173 -0.74 -11.95 10.66
C GLU A 173 -0.76 -12.34 12.14
N LYS A 174 -0.93 -13.65 12.40
CA LYS A 174 -1.11 -14.17 13.77
C LYS A 174 0.04 -13.81 14.70
N ALA A 175 1.27 -13.83 14.20
CA ALA A 175 2.46 -13.43 14.95
C ALA A 175 2.39 -11.97 15.48
N LEU A 176 1.65 -11.09 14.79
CA LEU A 176 1.42 -9.72 15.23
C LEU A 176 0.18 -9.57 16.10
N GLU A 177 -0.90 -10.27 15.75
CA GLU A 177 -2.17 -10.21 16.47
C GLU A 177 -2.02 -10.62 17.94
N VAL A 178 -1.23 -11.67 18.22
CA VAL A 178 -0.99 -12.16 19.59
C VAL A 178 -0.31 -11.14 20.51
N LEU A 179 0.34 -10.09 19.95
CA LEU A 179 1.01 -9.05 20.71
C LEU A 179 0.07 -7.91 21.14
N LEU A 180 -1.14 -7.80 20.56
CA LEU A 180 -2.02 -6.65 20.79
C LEU A 180 -2.43 -6.47 22.27
N GLN A 181 -2.83 -7.55 22.94
CA GLN A 181 -3.21 -7.52 24.34
C GLN A 181 -1.98 -7.42 25.28
N PRO A 182 -0.90 -8.22 25.10
CA PRO A 182 0.32 -8.07 25.90
C PRO A 182 0.92 -6.65 25.86
N LEU A 183 0.91 -5.98 24.70
CA LEU A 183 1.39 -4.60 24.59
C LEU A 183 0.56 -3.61 25.39
N GLN A 184 -0.77 -3.79 25.45
CA GLN A 184 -1.63 -2.96 26.29
C GLN A 184 -1.29 -3.13 27.77
N THR A 185 -1.06 -4.38 28.21
CA THR A 185 -0.65 -4.68 29.58
C THR A 185 0.69 -4.04 29.93
N LEU A 186 1.71 -4.20 29.08
CA LEU A 186 3.03 -3.60 29.25
C LEU A 186 2.94 -2.08 29.44
N LEU A 187 2.22 -1.41 28.55
CA LEU A 187 2.15 0.04 28.53
C LEU A 187 1.19 0.62 29.59
N ALA A 188 0.28 -0.18 30.15
CA ALA A 188 -0.61 0.26 31.23
C ALA A 188 0.17 0.68 32.50
N SER A 189 1.32 0.06 32.77
CA SER A 189 2.21 0.40 33.89
C SER A 189 3.31 1.42 33.56
N TRP A 190 3.34 1.96 32.33
CA TRP A 190 4.38 2.89 31.90
C TRP A 190 4.42 4.15 32.76
N GLN A 191 5.60 4.61 33.16
CA GLN A 191 5.71 5.75 34.07
C GLN A 191 5.30 7.06 33.39
N ASN A 192 5.92 7.38 32.25
CA ASN A 192 5.61 8.58 31.48
C ASN A 192 4.74 8.28 30.26
N LYS A 193 3.46 8.00 30.50
CA LYS A 193 2.49 7.68 29.44
C LYS A 193 2.34 8.78 28.38
N LYS A 194 2.58 10.04 28.73
CA LYS A 194 2.48 11.19 27.80
C LYS A 194 3.59 11.21 26.76
N ALA A 195 4.71 10.54 27.03
CA ALA A 195 5.85 10.46 26.13
C ALA A 195 5.76 9.32 25.12
N LEU A 196 4.76 8.45 25.22
CA LEU A 196 4.54 7.37 24.25
C LEU A 196 3.96 7.94 22.95
N GLY A 197 4.57 7.56 21.82
CA GLY A 197 4.10 7.93 20.49
C GLY A 197 3.29 6.82 19.85
N HIS A 198 3.98 5.83 19.29
CA HIS A 198 3.37 4.72 18.58
C HIS A 198 4.27 3.48 18.62
N ILE A 199 3.68 2.33 18.33
CA ILE A 199 4.42 1.09 18.08
C ILE A 199 4.30 0.74 16.60
N GLU A 200 5.41 0.35 15.99
CA GLU A 200 5.39 -0.31 14.68
C GLU A 200 5.76 -1.78 14.87
N LEU A 201 4.97 -2.68 14.28
CA LEU A 201 5.21 -4.11 14.29
C LEU A 201 5.40 -4.58 12.86
N VAL A 202 6.41 -5.40 12.62
CA VAL A 202 6.66 -6.04 11.32
C VAL A 202 6.99 -7.51 11.54
N HIS A 203 6.26 -8.41 10.89
CA HIS A 203 6.62 -9.82 10.86
C HIS A 203 7.60 -10.07 9.70
N ALA A 204 8.86 -10.32 10.04
CA ALA A 204 9.97 -10.65 9.16
C ALA A 204 10.20 -12.17 9.13
N ASP A 205 11.11 -12.65 8.27
CA ASP A 205 11.45 -14.09 8.21
C ASP A 205 12.21 -14.56 9.45
N ASN A 206 12.97 -13.66 10.07
CA ASN A 206 13.69 -13.88 11.30
C ASN A 206 12.94 -13.39 12.55
N GLY A 207 11.60 -13.39 12.50
CA GLY A 207 10.74 -13.08 13.64
C GLY A 207 10.07 -11.72 13.59
N VAL A 208 9.46 -11.31 14.70
CA VAL A 208 8.71 -10.05 14.78
C VAL A 208 9.64 -8.92 15.21
N ALA A 209 9.74 -7.89 14.38
CA ALA A 209 10.39 -6.64 14.73
C ALA A 209 9.39 -5.66 15.33
N LEU A 210 9.76 -5.09 16.48
CA LEU A 210 8.98 -4.08 17.20
C LEU A 210 9.79 -2.79 17.29
N LEU A 211 9.21 -1.69 16.83
CA LEU A 211 9.73 -0.35 17.08
C LEU A 211 8.84 0.37 18.08
N LEU A 212 9.40 0.77 19.22
CA LEU A 212 8.76 1.74 20.12
C LEU A 212 9.23 3.15 19.79
N ARG A 213 8.29 4.03 19.40
CA ARG A 213 8.54 5.48 19.38
C ARG A 213 8.14 6.10 20.72
N HIS A 214 9.11 6.71 21.36
CA HIS A 214 8.98 7.42 22.63
C HIS A 214 9.68 8.80 22.54
N LEU A 215 9.29 9.75 23.39
CA LEU A 215 9.89 11.07 23.51
C LEU A 215 10.64 11.23 24.84
N GLY A 216 11.93 11.56 24.76
CA GLY A 216 12.77 11.78 25.94
C GLY A 216 13.44 10.49 26.42
N LYS A 217 13.87 10.50 27.69
CA LYS A 217 14.60 9.38 28.28
C LYS A 217 13.63 8.38 28.93
N LEU A 218 13.85 7.10 28.64
CA LEU A 218 13.17 6.00 29.32
C LEU A 218 13.67 5.84 30.76
N THR A 219 12.77 5.46 31.65
CA THR A 219 13.13 5.10 33.02
C THR A 219 13.75 3.70 33.04
N ASP A 220 14.66 3.41 33.96
CA ASP A 220 15.29 2.08 34.08
C ASP A 220 14.24 0.96 34.24
N LYS A 221 13.12 1.27 34.92
CA LYS A 221 11.98 0.36 35.08
C LYS A 221 11.28 0.07 33.75
N ASP A 222 10.97 1.11 32.96
CA ASP A 222 10.30 0.95 31.67
C ASP A 222 11.22 0.26 30.65
N GLU A 223 12.52 0.59 30.66
CA GLU A 223 13.53 -0.11 29.85
C GLU A 223 13.62 -1.59 30.22
N THR A 224 13.73 -1.91 31.50
CA THR A 224 13.78 -3.31 31.98
C THR A 224 12.53 -4.08 31.56
N ALA A 225 11.35 -3.48 31.75
CA ALA A 225 10.08 -4.10 31.35
C ALA A 225 9.99 -4.33 29.84
N LEU A 226 10.44 -3.37 29.02
CA LEU A 226 10.44 -3.50 27.57
C LEU A 226 11.42 -4.57 27.07
N ARG A 227 12.60 -4.68 27.68
CA ARG A 227 13.58 -5.73 27.36
C ARG A 227 13.06 -7.12 27.74
N ALA A 228 12.50 -7.27 28.94
CA ALA A 228 11.88 -8.52 29.38
C ALA A 228 10.70 -8.92 28.48
N PHE A 229 9.90 -7.94 28.03
CA PHE A 229 8.83 -8.17 27.07
C PHE A 229 9.37 -8.68 25.71
N ALA A 230 10.43 -8.06 25.20
CA ALA A 230 11.06 -8.48 23.95
C ALA A 230 11.63 -9.90 24.04
N GLU A 231 12.27 -10.24 25.16
CA GLU A 231 12.78 -11.59 25.40
C GLU A 231 11.64 -12.62 25.47
N ALA A 232 10.59 -12.36 26.25
CA ALA A 232 9.46 -13.26 26.43
C ALA A 232 8.70 -13.56 25.12
N HIS A 233 8.74 -12.63 24.16
CA HIS A 233 8.09 -12.75 22.86
C HIS A 233 9.07 -12.94 21.68
N ALA A 234 10.37 -13.15 21.96
CA ALA A 234 11.43 -13.33 20.96
C ALA A 234 11.44 -12.25 19.87
N LEU A 235 11.36 -10.98 20.28
CA LEU A 235 11.26 -9.83 19.38
C LEU A 235 12.63 -9.28 18.98
N ASN A 236 12.72 -8.81 17.73
CA ASN A 236 13.76 -7.88 17.30
C ASN A 236 13.34 -6.47 17.77
N LEU A 237 13.89 -6.01 18.89
CA LEU A 237 13.45 -4.79 19.58
C LEU A 237 14.24 -3.57 19.11
N PHE A 238 13.53 -2.61 18.55
CA PHE A 238 14.02 -1.29 18.17
C PHE A 238 13.38 -0.22 19.06
N VAL A 239 14.18 0.75 19.47
CA VAL A 239 13.70 1.91 20.24
C VAL A 239 14.18 3.19 19.60
N MET A 240 13.24 4.12 19.41
CA MET A 240 13.53 5.45 18.91
C MET A 240 13.69 6.41 20.09
N LEU A 241 14.91 6.88 20.31
CA LEU A 241 15.29 7.79 21.41
C LEU A 241 15.43 9.26 20.98
N GLY A 242 15.38 9.54 19.67
CA GLY A 242 15.45 10.87 19.07
C GLY A 242 14.68 10.96 17.76
N GLU A 243 14.63 12.14 17.13
CA GLU A 243 13.77 12.38 15.95
C GLU A 243 14.05 11.45 14.76
N ASP A 244 15.29 10.96 14.61
CA ASP A 244 15.67 9.98 13.58
C ASP A 244 16.73 8.96 14.08
N GLN A 245 16.89 8.81 15.41
CA GLN A 245 17.79 7.80 15.99
C GLN A 245 17.01 6.56 16.42
N ILE A 246 17.35 5.40 15.85
CA ILE A 246 16.74 4.10 16.15
C ILE A 246 17.84 3.13 16.53
N ASP A 247 17.76 2.62 17.75
CA ASP A 247 18.72 1.66 18.27
C ASP A 247 18.10 0.27 18.31
N LEU A 248 18.85 -0.73 17.85
CA LEU A 248 18.53 -2.14 18.03
C LEU A 248 18.95 -2.55 19.44
N TRP A 249 17.98 -2.80 20.31
CA TRP A 249 18.20 -3.16 21.71
C TRP A 249 18.32 -4.67 21.94
N ALA A 250 17.68 -5.49 21.09
CA ALA A 250 17.73 -6.95 21.15
C ALA A 250 17.38 -7.57 19.79
N GLY A 251 17.92 -8.75 19.50
CA GLY A 251 17.66 -9.49 18.25
C GLY A 251 18.58 -9.07 17.10
N ALA A 252 18.05 -9.10 15.87
CA ALA A 252 18.78 -8.83 14.64
C ALA A 252 18.03 -7.88 13.71
N GLN A 253 18.74 -7.34 12.71
CA GLN A 253 18.10 -6.59 11.63
C GLN A 253 17.11 -7.50 10.87
N PRO A 254 15.89 -7.02 10.57
CA PRO A 254 14.89 -7.87 9.95
C PRO A 254 15.17 -8.05 8.45
N PHE A 255 14.73 -9.19 7.91
CA PHE A 255 14.78 -9.47 6.48
C PHE A 255 13.56 -10.24 5.99
N TYR A 256 13.36 -10.27 4.68
CA TYR A 256 12.48 -11.23 4.04
C TYR A 256 13.12 -11.81 2.79
N SER A 257 12.61 -12.98 2.38
CA SER A 257 13.13 -13.72 1.25
C SER A 257 12.24 -13.59 0.01
N LEU A 258 12.87 -13.46 -1.16
CA LEU A 258 12.25 -13.51 -2.48
C LEU A 258 12.99 -14.56 -3.31
N GLY A 259 12.44 -15.78 -3.39
CA GLY A 259 13.20 -16.92 -3.90
C GLY A 259 14.45 -17.14 -3.04
N ASP A 260 15.61 -17.21 -3.69
CA ASP A 260 16.91 -17.39 -3.02
C ASP A 260 17.51 -16.08 -2.50
N LEU A 261 16.89 -14.93 -2.80
CA LEU A 261 17.38 -13.62 -2.37
C LEU A 261 16.90 -13.31 -0.95
N ARG A 262 17.77 -12.69 -0.17
CA ARG A 262 17.46 -12.15 1.15
C ARG A 262 17.55 -10.63 1.15
N LEU A 263 16.44 -9.97 1.44
CA LEU A 263 16.35 -8.51 1.48
C LEU A 263 16.23 -8.05 2.94
N HIS A 264 17.31 -7.46 3.45
CA HIS A 264 17.32 -6.78 4.73
C HIS A 264 16.66 -5.40 4.59
N PHE A 265 16.05 -4.94 5.67
CA PHE A 265 15.38 -3.65 5.71
C PHE A 265 15.51 -3.00 7.09
N SER A 266 15.57 -1.68 7.13
CA SER A 266 15.38 -0.95 8.38
C SER A 266 13.91 -1.04 8.80
N ILE A 267 13.64 -1.10 10.09
CA ILE A 267 12.26 -1.24 10.61
C ILE A 267 11.30 -0.15 10.11
N ARG A 268 11.78 1.02 9.65
CA ARG A 268 10.96 2.09 9.06
C ARG A 268 10.83 2.04 7.54
N ASP A 269 11.61 1.21 6.87
CA ASP A 269 11.57 1.10 5.42
C ASP A 269 10.21 0.58 4.96
N PHE A 270 9.81 1.04 3.79
CA PHE A 270 8.63 0.51 3.14
C PHE A 270 8.91 -0.91 2.66
N ILE A 271 8.04 -1.83 3.07
CA ILE A 271 7.96 -3.19 2.55
C ILE A 271 6.51 -3.49 2.19
N GLN A 272 6.31 -4.38 1.22
CA GLN A 272 4.97 -4.78 0.83
C GLN A 272 4.23 -5.45 1.99
N ILE A 273 2.99 -5.02 2.21
CA ILE A 273 2.20 -5.41 3.38
C ILE A 273 1.71 -6.86 3.28
N ASN A 274 1.44 -7.35 2.07
CA ASN A 274 1.06 -8.73 1.82
C ASN A 274 2.25 -9.46 1.17
N ARG A 275 2.85 -10.38 1.92
CA ARG A 275 4.04 -11.12 1.51
C ARG A 275 3.79 -12.00 0.28
N GLU A 276 2.69 -12.76 0.30
CA GLU A 276 2.34 -13.70 -0.77
C GLU A 276 2.09 -12.95 -2.08
N LEU A 277 1.32 -11.86 -2.00
CA LEU A 277 1.01 -11.06 -3.18
C LEU A 277 2.23 -10.28 -3.70
N ASN A 278 3.14 -9.85 -2.82
CA ASN A 278 4.42 -9.30 -3.27
C ASN A 278 5.20 -10.31 -4.13
N GLN A 279 5.32 -11.56 -3.68
CA GLN A 279 6.02 -12.59 -4.46
C GLN A 279 5.36 -12.83 -5.82
N LYS A 280 4.02 -12.92 -5.87
CA LYS A 280 3.28 -13.05 -7.14
C LYS A 280 3.45 -11.83 -8.04
N MET A 281 3.46 -10.63 -7.48
CA MET A 281 3.66 -9.37 -8.21
C MET A 281 5.06 -9.29 -8.81
N VAL A 282 6.11 -9.56 -8.02
CA VAL A 282 7.50 -9.64 -8.51
C VAL A 282 7.64 -10.67 -9.62
N GLN A 283 7.09 -11.87 -9.44
CA GLN A 283 7.14 -12.91 -10.47
C GLN A 283 6.39 -12.51 -11.75
N THR A 284 5.25 -11.82 -11.62
CA THR A 284 4.48 -11.32 -12.77
C THR A 284 5.28 -10.28 -13.54
N ALA A 285 5.92 -9.34 -12.85
CA ALA A 285 6.78 -8.33 -13.46
C ALA A 285 7.95 -8.97 -14.23
N LEU A 286 8.66 -9.92 -13.61
CA LEU A 286 9.75 -10.67 -14.25
C LEU A 286 9.27 -11.41 -15.51
N ASN A 287 8.11 -12.07 -15.43
CA ASN A 287 7.54 -12.80 -16.56
C ASN A 287 7.15 -11.87 -17.70
N TRP A 288 6.58 -10.70 -17.40
CA TRP A 288 6.10 -9.76 -18.42
C TRP A 288 7.21 -8.96 -19.07
N LEU A 289 8.33 -8.73 -18.36
CA LEU A 289 9.52 -8.10 -18.94
C LEU A 289 10.27 -9.03 -19.90
N GLU A 290 10.07 -10.35 -19.82
CA GLU A 290 10.73 -11.36 -20.67
C GLU A 290 12.25 -11.14 -20.76
N LEU A 291 12.89 -11.20 -19.59
CA LEU A 291 14.31 -10.86 -19.44
C LEU A 291 15.25 -11.94 -19.99
N SER A 292 16.39 -11.46 -20.47
CA SER A 292 17.53 -12.18 -21.00
C SER A 292 18.84 -11.54 -20.49
N PRO A 293 19.97 -12.27 -20.54
CA PRO A 293 21.28 -11.72 -20.18
C PRO A 293 21.76 -10.54 -21.05
N GLN A 294 21.06 -10.19 -22.13
CA GLN A 294 21.36 -9.04 -22.98
C GLN A 294 20.63 -7.77 -22.52
N ASP A 295 19.63 -7.90 -21.66
CA ASP A 295 18.79 -6.78 -21.27
C ASP A 295 19.49 -5.86 -20.27
N ARG A 296 19.29 -4.56 -20.47
CA ARG A 296 19.62 -3.51 -19.50
C ARG A 296 18.32 -2.89 -18.98
N VAL A 297 18.04 -3.10 -17.71
CA VAL A 297 16.76 -2.78 -17.09
C VAL A 297 16.88 -1.54 -16.22
N LEU A 298 15.94 -0.61 -16.36
CA LEU A 298 15.77 0.52 -15.44
C LEU A 298 14.60 0.23 -14.49
N ASP A 299 14.85 0.28 -13.19
CA ASP A 299 13.85 0.15 -12.13
C ASP A 299 13.72 1.49 -11.39
N LEU A 300 12.63 2.22 -11.64
CA LEU A 300 12.36 3.49 -10.97
C LEU A 300 11.45 3.31 -9.77
N PHE A 301 11.73 4.09 -8.72
CA PHE A 301 11.10 3.98 -7.40
C PHE A 301 11.43 2.63 -6.75
N CYS A 302 12.67 2.19 -6.91
CA CYS A 302 13.08 0.82 -6.59
C CYS A 302 13.07 0.49 -5.09
N GLY A 303 12.96 1.51 -4.23
CA GLY A 303 13.09 1.37 -2.79
C GLY A 303 14.41 0.67 -2.45
N MET A 304 14.30 -0.40 -1.67
CA MET A 304 15.44 -1.22 -1.25
C MET A 304 15.76 -2.41 -2.17
N GLY A 305 15.22 -2.40 -3.40
CA GLY A 305 15.51 -3.42 -4.43
C GLY A 305 14.51 -4.58 -4.49
N ASN A 306 13.23 -4.36 -4.14
CA ASN A 306 12.19 -5.40 -4.18
C ASN A 306 12.04 -6.04 -5.56
N PHE A 307 12.14 -5.23 -6.63
CA PHE A 307 12.18 -5.71 -8.02
C PHE A 307 13.61 -5.79 -8.54
N SER A 308 14.46 -4.79 -8.27
CA SER A 308 15.81 -4.69 -8.85
C SER A 308 16.67 -5.93 -8.63
N LEU A 309 16.64 -6.54 -7.44
CA LEU A 309 17.47 -7.70 -7.14
C LEU A 309 16.98 -8.96 -7.87
N PRO A 310 15.67 -9.30 -7.86
CA PRO A 310 15.15 -10.35 -8.74
C PRO A 310 15.41 -10.11 -10.23
N LEU A 311 15.33 -8.85 -10.70
CA LEU A 311 15.64 -8.49 -12.09
C LEU A 311 17.11 -8.83 -12.41
N ALA A 312 18.04 -8.51 -11.50
CA ALA A 312 19.47 -8.73 -11.68
C ALA A 312 19.86 -10.21 -11.77
N GLN A 313 19.05 -11.13 -11.23
CA GLN A 313 19.26 -12.57 -11.42
C GLN A 313 19.03 -13.04 -12.87
N LYS A 314 18.38 -12.25 -13.72
CA LYS A 314 17.99 -12.64 -15.09
C LYS A 314 18.54 -11.70 -16.17
N ALA A 315 18.61 -10.40 -15.88
CA ALA A 315 19.05 -9.38 -16.82
C ALA A 315 20.59 -9.31 -16.91
N GLY A 316 21.09 -8.73 -18.00
CA GLY A 316 22.52 -8.42 -18.13
C GLY A 316 22.98 -7.36 -17.13
N PHE A 317 22.20 -6.29 -16.96
CA PHE A 317 22.48 -5.26 -15.96
C PHE A 317 21.21 -4.53 -15.51
N VAL A 318 21.14 -4.14 -14.24
CA VAL A 318 20.00 -3.40 -13.68
C VAL A 318 20.46 -2.07 -13.08
N VAL A 319 19.70 -1.02 -13.32
CA VAL A 319 19.84 0.27 -12.63
C VAL A 319 18.58 0.54 -11.82
N GLY A 320 18.71 0.60 -10.51
CA GLY A 320 17.65 1.03 -9.59
C GLY A 320 17.79 2.52 -9.26
N VAL A 321 16.68 3.25 -9.25
CA VAL A 321 16.64 4.67 -8.87
C VAL A 321 15.60 4.90 -7.78
N GLU A 322 16.02 5.55 -6.69
CA GLU A 322 15.19 5.82 -5.51
C GLU A 322 15.44 7.24 -4.98
N GLY A 323 14.41 7.91 -4.44
CA GLY A 323 14.51 9.27 -3.93
C GLY A 323 15.11 9.36 -2.52
N VAL A 324 14.95 8.30 -1.72
CA VAL A 324 15.34 8.22 -0.31
C VAL A 324 16.74 7.60 -0.16
N ALA A 325 17.73 8.41 0.21
CA ALA A 325 19.13 7.97 0.36
C ALA A 325 19.32 6.73 1.25
N PRO A 326 18.73 6.64 2.46
CA PRO A 326 18.81 5.41 3.26
C PRO A 326 18.30 4.14 2.56
N MET A 327 17.30 4.25 1.67
CA MET A 327 16.79 3.10 0.93
C MET A 327 17.74 2.68 -0.20
N VAL A 328 18.44 3.65 -0.83
CA VAL A 328 19.51 3.38 -1.80
C VAL A 328 20.67 2.63 -1.13
N GLU A 329 21.11 3.10 0.04
CA GLU A 329 22.15 2.44 0.84
C GLU A 329 21.72 1.00 1.21
N GLN A 330 20.47 0.82 1.64
CA GLN A 330 19.92 -0.50 1.95
C GLN A 330 19.84 -1.41 0.70
N ALA A 331 19.51 -0.86 -0.48
CA ALA A 331 19.48 -1.60 -1.73
C ALA A 331 20.88 -2.08 -2.15
N GLN A 332 21.88 -1.21 -2.04
CA GLN A 332 23.29 -1.53 -2.27
C GLN A 332 23.79 -2.62 -1.32
N ALA A 333 23.47 -2.49 -0.02
CA ALA A 333 23.79 -3.51 0.98
C ALA A 333 23.11 -4.86 0.66
N ASN A 334 21.87 -4.84 0.18
CA ASN A 334 21.17 -6.06 -0.23
C ASN A 334 21.81 -6.67 -1.50
N ALA A 335 22.21 -5.88 -2.49
CA ALA A 335 22.93 -6.40 -3.65
C ALA A 335 24.25 -7.06 -3.26
N ALA A 336 25.04 -6.39 -2.41
CA ALA A 336 26.29 -6.95 -1.89
C ALA A 336 26.06 -8.24 -1.08
N PHE A 337 25.04 -8.26 -0.21
CA PHE A 337 24.69 -9.46 0.57
C PHE A 337 24.33 -10.65 -0.32
N ASN A 338 23.60 -10.40 -1.41
CA ASN A 338 23.19 -11.42 -2.37
C ASN A 338 24.23 -11.66 -3.48
N GLN A 339 25.41 -11.05 -3.40
CA GLN A 339 26.51 -11.20 -4.36
C GLN A 339 26.10 -10.84 -5.81
N LEU A 340 25.27 -9.80 -5.95
CA LEU A 340 24.82 -9.29 -7.25
C LEU A 340 25.71 -8.12 -7.67
N GLU A 341 26.62 -8.37 -8.62
CA GLU A 341 27.56 -7.37 -9.14
C GLU A 341 27.01 -6.60 -10.36
N ASN A 342 25.94 -7.10 -10.98
CA ASN A 342 25.31 -6.54 -12.18
C ASN A 342 24.13 -5.61 -11.88
N VAL A 343 24.14 -4.93 -10.72
CA VAL A 343 23.13 -3.95 -10.33
C VAL A 343 23.77 -2.71 -9.72
N ALA A 344 23.31 -1.53 -10.13
CA ALA A 344 23.71 -0.24 -9.57
C ALA A 344 22.48 0.52 -9.05
N PHE A 345 22.66 1.30 -7.99
CA PHE A 345 21.60 2.10 -7.39
C PHE A 345 21.99 3.57 -7.31
N TYR A 346 21.05 4.46 -7.65
CA TYR A 346 21.24 5.90 -7.63
C TYR A 346 20.17 6.59 -6.79
N GLN A 347 20.61 7.59 -6.03
CA GLN A 347 19.69 8.51 -5.37
C GLN A 347 19.29 9.63 -6.33
N THR A 348 18.00 9.79 -6.61
CA THR A 348 17.51 10.86 -7.49
C THR A 348 16.09 11.27 -7.10
N ASN A 349 15.84 12.57 -7.03
CA ASN A 349 14.47 13.08 -6.89
C ASN A 349 13.70 12.89 -8.21
N LEU A 350 12.85 11.86 -8.27
CA LEU A 350 12.05 11.52 -9.44
C LEU A 350 10.83 12.44 -9.67
N ASP A 351 10.61 13.41 -8.78
CA ASP A 351 9.64 14.50 -8.99
C ASP A 351 10.27 15.73 -9.70
N GLU A 352 11.58 15.72 -9.94
CA GLU A 352 12.31 16.79 -10.62
C GLU A 352 12.92 16.32 -11.95
N PRO A 353 13.27 17.24 -12.88
CA PRO A 353 13.97 16.86 -14.10
C PRO A 353 15.32 16.19 -13.81
N PHE A 354 15.51 14.94 -14.27
CA PHE A 354 16.70 14.12 -14.01
C PHE A 354 17.56 13.83 -15.25
N HIS A 355 17.34 14.54 -16.36
CA HIS A 355 18.11 14.39 -17.61
C HIS A 355 19.62 14.63 -17.47
N THR A 356 20.06 15.30 -16.40
CA THR A 356 21.48 15.54 -16.08
C THR A 356 22.11 14.40 -15.29
N GLN A 357 21.33 13.46 -14.76
CA GLN A 357 21.85 12.37 -13.96
C GLN A 357 22.69 11.41 -14.82
N PRO A 358 23.80 10.84 -14.30
CA PRO A 358 24.68 9.96 -15.07
C PRO A 358 23.94 8.78 -15.69
N TRP A 359 23.10 8.12 -14.89
CA TRP A 359 22.31 6.97 -15.32
C TRP A 359 21.28 7.32 -16.41
N ALA A 360 20.79 8.56 -16.45
CA ALA A 360 19.71 8.96 -17.36
C ALA A 360 20.15 9.04 -18.83
N ARG A 361 21.47 9.02 -19.10
CA ARG A 361 22.07 9.03 -20.44
C ARG A 361 22.39 7.62 -20.97
N GLU A 362 22.20 6.60 -20.14
CA GLU A 362 22.43 5.22 -20.51
C GLU A 362 21.24 4.66 -21.30
N ALA A 363 21.48 3.63 -22.11
CA ALA A 363 20.43 2.96 -22.87
C ALA A 363 19.75 1.88 -22.02
N PHE A 364 18.41 1.83 -22.03
CA PHE A 364 17.63 0.81 -21.35
C PHE A 364 16.58 0.26 -22.30
N ASN A 365 16.56 -1.05 -22.50
CA ASN A 365 15.58 -1.68 -23.38
C ASN A 365 14.36 -2.22 -22.61
N LYS A 366 14.42 -2.27 -21.27
CA LYS A 366 13.31 -2.68 -20.40
C LYS A 366 13.19 -1.72 -19.21
N ILE A 367 11.96 -1.39 -18.81
CA ILE A 367 11.71 -0.49 -17.67
C ILE A 367 10.67 -1.10 -16.72
N LEU A 368 10.89 -0.96 -15.42
CA LEU A 368 9.91 -1.20 -14.37
C LEU A 368 9.68 0.10 -13.57
N LEU A 369 8.40 0.37 -13.25
CA LEU A 369 7.98 1.54 -12.46
C LEU A 369 7.05 1.08 -11.34
N ASP A 370 7.33 1.43 -10.08
CA ASP A 370 6.41 1.27 -8.94
C ASP A 370 6.26 2.59 -8.15
N PRO A 371 5.68 3.64 -8.77
CA PRO A 371 5.59 4.95 -8.14
C PRO A 371 4.60 4.99 -6.98
N ALA A 372 4.76 6.03 -6.14
CA ALA A 372 3.77 6.39 -5.14
C ALA A 372 2.44 6.84 -5.77
N ARG A 373 1.48 7.24 -4.92
CA ARG A 373 0.09 7.57 -5.32
C ARG A 373 -0.03 8.71 -6.33
N ASN A 374 1.00 9.55 -6.49
CA ASN A 374 1.06 10.62 -7.49
C ASN A 374 1.33 10.11 -8.91
N GLY A 375 1.75 8.85 -9.09
CA GLY A 375 2.16 8.28 -10.37
C GLY A 375 3.53 8.78 -10.84
N ALA A 376 3.91 8.44 -12.06
CA ALA A 376 5.22 8.71 -12.66
C ALA A 376 5.16 9.71 -13.82
N TYR A 377 4.06 10.47 -13.97
CA TYR A 377 3.80 11.33 -15.14
C TYR A 377 4.96 12.22 -15.60
N PHE A 378 5.70 12.79 -14.64
CA PHE A 378 6.85 13.66 -14.91
C PHE A 378 8.03 12.91 -15.53
N ALA A 379 8.23 11.64 -15.17
CA ALA A 379 9.31 10.81 -15.70
C ALA A 379 9.01 10.29 -17.11
N LEU A 380 7.74 10.14 -17.49
CA LEU A 380 7.33 9.42 -18.71
C LEU A 380 7.91 10.00 -20.01
N ASP A 381 8.08 11.33 -20.13
CA ASP A 381 8.64 11.92 -21.35
C ASP A 381 10.08 11.45 -21.59
N HIS A 382 10.91 11.47 -20.54
CA HIS A 382 12.28 10.97 -20.61
C HIS A 382 12.31 9.46 -20.87
N LEU A 383 11.46 8.70 -20.19
CA LEU A 383 11.40 7.24 -20.38
C LEU A 383 11.02 6.85 -21.80
N CYS A 384 10.13 7.62 -22.44
CA CYS A 384 9.78 7.38 -23.84
C CYS A 384 10.95 7.68 -24.80
N GLN A 385 11.84 8.62 -24.47
CA GLN A 385 13.04 8.91 -25.27
C GLN A 385 14.08 7.78 -25.22
N LEU A 386 14.09 6.99 -24.15
CA LEU A 386 14.92 5.79 -24.05
C LEU A 386 14.45 4.66 -24.99
N GLN A 387 13.22 4.77 -25.51
CA GLN A 387 12.59 3.79 -26.41
C GLN A 387 12.67 2.32 -25.92
N PRO A 388 12.38 2.01 -24.65
CA PRO A 388 12.34 0.63 -24.19
C PRO A 388 11.35 -0.22 -25.00
N GLU A 389 11.69 -1.48 -25.17
CA GLU A 389 10.82 -2.49 -25.78
C GLU A 389 9.63 -2.80 -24.88
N ARG A 390 9.85 -2.82 -23.56
CA ARG A 390 8.83 -3.19 -22.56
C ARG A 390 8.88 -2.29 -21.34
N ILE A 391 7.70 -1.87 -20.89
CA ILE A 391 7.52 -1.14 -19.64
C ILE A 391 6.52 -1.89 -18.79
N VAL A 392 6.94 -2.34 -17.61
CA VAL A 392 6.02 -2.82 -16.56
C VAL A 392 5.74 -1.68 -15.59
N TYR A 393 4.47 -1.38 -15.38
CA TYR A 393 4.00 -0.33 -14.47
C TYR A 393 3.16 -0.97 -13.37
N VAL A 394 3.62 -0.89 -12.13
CA VAL A 394 2.88 -1.23 -10.92
C VAL A 394 2.25 0.05 -10.36
N SER A 395 0.97 -0.01 -9.97
CA SER A 395 0.27 1.18 -9.47
C SER A 395 -0.71 0.85 -8.36
N CYS A 396 -0.68 1.66 -7.30
CA CYS A 396 -1.65 1.67 -6.20
C CYS A 396 -2.78 2.69 -6.34
N ASN A 397 -2.85 3.40 -7.48
CA ASN A 397 -3.86 4.41 -7.74
C ASN A 397 -4.37 4.34 -9.20
N PRO A 398 -5.60 3.85 -9.43
CA PRO A 398 -6.12 3.67 -10.78
C PRO A 398 -6.28 4.99 -11.55
N ALA A 399 -6.46 6.12 -10.86
CA ALA A 399 -6.63 7.40 -11.53
C ALA A 399 -5.33 7.92 -12.14
N THR A 400 -4.21 7.81 -11.40
CA THR A 400 -2.90 8.22 -11.92
C THR A 400 -2.37 7.22 -12.93
N LEU A 401 -2.62 5.91 -12.76
CA LEU A 401 -2.32 4.92 -13.80
C LEU A 401 -2.99 5.27 -15.12
N VAL A 402 -4.30 5.59 -15.12
CA VAL A 402 -5.04 5.94 -16.35
C VAL A 402 -4.43 7.16 -17.05
N ARG A 403 -4.09 8.21 -16.29
CA ARG A 403 -3.42 9.40 -16.80
C ARG A 403 -2.05 9.06 -17.43
N ASP A 404 -1.27 8.24 -16.74
CA ASP A 404 0.08 7.87 -17.14
C ASP A 404 0.08 6.92 -18.35
N ALA A 405 -0.84 5.95 -18.36
CA ALA A 405 -1.10 5.05 -19.48
C ALA A 405 -1.50 5.80 -20.74
N GLN A 406 -2.35 6.82 -20.62
CA GLN A 406 -2.73 7.68 -21.75
C GLN A 406 -1.50 8.36 -22.38
N LYS A 407 -0.56 8.84 -21.56
CA LYS A 407 0.67 9.47 -22.03
C LYS A 407 1.60 8.47 -22.73
N LEU A 408 1.76 7.26 -22.18
CA LEU A 408 2.52 6.19 -22.83
C LEU A 408 1.90 5.79 -24.18
N ILE A 409 0.57 5.67 -24.25
CA ILE A 409 -0.15 5.36 -25.50
C ILE A 409 0.03 6.46 -26.54
N GLN A 410 -0.04 7.74 -26.14
CA GLN A 410 0.24 8.88 -27.02
C GLN A 410 1.68 8.89 -27.52
N ALA A 411 2.64 8.42 -26.71
CA ALA A 411 4.03 8.23 -27.12
C ALA A 411 4.25 7.00 -28.02
N GLY A 412 3.19 6.24 -28.31
CA GLY A 412 3.21 5.12 -29.26
C GLY A 412 3.38 3.75 -28.62
N TYR A 413 3.28 3.61 -27.29
CA TYR A 413 3.22 2.30 -26.64
C TYR A 413 1.82 1.69 -26.75
N LYS A 414 1.74 0.37 -26.76
CA LYS A 414 0.48 -0.37 -26.63
C LYS A 414 0.35 -0.91 -25.20
N LEU A 415 -0.76 -0.63 -24.51
CA LEU A 415 -1.08 -1.34 -23.28
C LEU A 415 -1.50 -2.76 -23.66
N GLU A 416 -0.62 -3.72 -23.41
CA GLU A 416 -0.78 -5.10 -23.85
C GLU A 416 -1.51 -5.94 -22.80
N LYS A 417 -1.04 -5.88 -21.54
CA LYS A 417 -1.59 -6.69 -20.44
C LYS A 417 -1.89 -5.81 -19.24
N SER A 418 -2.90 -6.20 -18.47
CA SER A 418 -3.15 -5.63 -17.16
C SER A 418 -3.78 -6.64 -16.22
N ALA A 419 -3.36 -6.63 -14.95
CA ALA A 419 -3.93 -7.45 -13.88
C ALA A 419 -4.21 -6.57 -12.66
N MET A 420 -5.34 -6.81 -11.99
CA MET A 420 -5.59 -6.26 -10.65
C MET A 420 -4.86 -7.12 -9.60
N ILE A 421 -4.37 -6.47 -8.54
CA ILE A 421 -3.77 -7.12 -7.38
C ILE A 421 -4.64 -6.78 -6.15
N ASP A 422 -5.18 -7.79 -5.48
CA ASP A 422 -5.97 -7.59 -4.25
C ASP A 422 -5.04 -7.51 -3.02
N MET A 423 -4.11 -6.55 -3.05
CA MET A 423 -3.07 -6.37 -2.02
C MET A 423 -3.65 -6.10 -0.62
N PHE A 424 -4.83 -5.48 -0.58
CA PHE A 424 -5.52 -5.09 0.65
C PHE A 424 -7.00 -5.50 0.63
N PRO A 425 -7.31 -6.80 0.79
CA PRO A 425 -8.67 -7.27 0.95
C PRO A 425 -9.39 -6.51 2.08
N GLN A 426 -10.71 -6.32 1.95
CA GLN A 426 -11.57 -5.58 2.88
C GLN A 426 -11.41 -4.04 2.88
N THR A 427 -10.58 -3.50 1.97
CA THR A 427 -10.31 -2.05 1.89
C THR A 427 -10.66 -1.47 0.52
N GLY A 428 -10.79 -0.14 0.45
CA GLY A 428 -10.96 0.61 -0.81
C GLY A 428 -9.70 0.72 -1.68
N HIS A 429 -8.57 0.14 -1.28
CA HIS A 429 -7.35 0.15 -2.09
C HIS A 429 -7.48 -0.77 -3.30
N LEU A 430 -6.91 -0.32 -4.41
CA LEU A 430 -6.84 -1.04 -5.68
C LEU A 430 -5.41 -0.93 -6.19
N GLU A 431 -4.74 -2.08 -6.29
CA GLU A 431 -3.43 -2.18 -6.92
C GLU A 431 -3.53 -2.91 -8.26
N SER A 432 -2.57 -2.66 -9.12
CA SER A 432 -2.53 -3.22 -10.46
C SER A 432 -1.11 -3.28 -11.00
N ILE A 433 -0.90 -4.16 -11.95
CA ILE A 433 0.32 -4.27 -12.76
C ILE A 433 -0.08 -4.25 -14.23
N SER A 434 0.63 -3.49 -15.06
CA SER A 434 0.34 -3.32 -16.48
C SER A 434 1.61 -3.43 -17.31
N LEU A 435 1.51 -4.06 -18.49
CA LEU A 435 2.60 -4.18 -19.46
C LEU A 435 2.31 -3.30 -20.66
N PHE A 436 3.27 -2.45 -21.01
CA PHE A 436 3.27 -1.68 -22.24
C PHE A 436 4.38 -2.18 -23.17
N LEU A 437 4.06 -2.34 -24.45
CA LEU A 437 5.00 -2.73 -25.49
C LEU A 437 5.33 -1.54 -26.39
N GLY A 438 6.62 -1.35 -26.66
CA GLY A 438 7.10 -0.36 -27.62
C GLY A 438 6.79 -0.78 -29.06
N ARG A 439 6.52 0.20 -29.93
CA ARG A 439 6.17 0.01 -31.36
C ARG A 439 7.16 -0.82 -32.19
N PHE A 440 8.38 -1.01 -31.71
CA PHE A 440 9.44 -1.74 -32.42
C PHE A 440 9.37 -3.26 -32.21
N LEU A 441 8.57 -3.74 -31.24
CA LEU A 441 8.25 -5.15 -31.11
C LEU A 441 7.15 -5.50 -32.13
N LYS A 442 7.53 -5.68 -33.39
CA LYS A 442 6.70 -6.49 -34.29
C LYS A 442 6.75 -7.92 -33.75
N VAL A 443 5.66 -8.35 -33.12
CA VAL A 443 5.44 -9.76 -32.79
C VAL A 443 5.57 -10.56 -34.11
N PRO A 444 6.41 -11.61 -34.16
CA PRO A 444 6.57 -12.45 -35.35
C PRO A 444 5.25 -13.02 -35.88
#